data_AF-R6ZZ60-F1
#
_entry.id   AF-R6ZZ60-F1
#
_cell.length_a   1.000
_cell.length_b   1.000
_cell.length_c   1.000
_cell.angle_alpha   90.00
_cell.angle_beta   90.00
_cell.angle_gamma   90.00
#
_symmetry.space_group_name_H-M   'P 1'
#
loop_
_entity.id
_entity.type
_entity.pdbx_description
1 polymer ?
#
loop_
_entity_poly.entity_id
_entity_poly.type
_entity_poly.pdbx_seq_one_letter_code
_entity_poly.pdbx_strand_id
1 'polypeptide(L)'
;MTAYYERQKNPNRLQQEILQLKDFASKKSQWVFGGDGWAYDIGYGGLDHVLASGEDINILVFDTEVYSNTGGQASKATPQGAIAQFASQGNEKEKKNLAAIAMCYDNVYVAQVALGADYNQTIKALTEAEAHDGPSLILAYAPCINHGIRKGMGKAVEEEKNAVLSGYWHLFRFCPERGRKGENPFVLDSGEPKLSYEEFLKGELRYERLSRENPERAEILFARAAQKAKEKYEKLREISLQ
;
A
#
# COMPACT_ATOMS: atom_id res chain seq x y z
N MET A 1 -19.39 -16.71 28.65
CA MET A 1 -19.55 -16.01 29.93
C MET A 1 -20.71 -15.01 29.90
N THR A 2 -20.81 -14.13 28.90
CA THR A 2 -21.92 -13.16 28.76
C THR A 2 -23.30 -13.83 28.67
N ALA A 3 -23.43 -14.87 27.82
CA ALA A 3 -24.65 -15.66 27.68
C ALA A 3 -25.06 -16.42 28.96
N TYR A 4 -24.14 -16.60 29.92
CA TYR A 4 -24.44 -17.21 31.23
C TYR A 4 -25.08 -16.18 32.18
N TYR A 5 -24.58 -14.94 32.19
CA TYR A 5 -25.14 -13.86 33.02
C TYR A 5 -26.47 -13.33 32.49
N GLU A 6 -26.68 -13.28 31.17
CA GLU A 6 -27.97 -12.89 30.57
C GLU A 6 -29.12 -13.86 30.94
N ARG A 7 -28.80 -15.09 31.37
CA ARG A 7 -29.77 -16.11 31.80
C ARG A 7 -30.06 -16.11 33.30
N GLN A 8 -29.38 -15.28 34.09
CA GLN A 8 -29.66 -15.18 35.53
C GLN A 8 -30.91 -14.33 35.79
N LYS A 9 -31.83 -14.84 36.63
CA LYS A 9 -33.10 -14.17 36.95
C LYS A 9 -32.95 -12.92 37.82
N ASN A 10 -31.83 -12.76 38.54
CA ASN A 10 -31.52 -11.60 39.39
C ASN A 10 -30.00 -11.35 39.41
N PRO A 11 -29.43 -10.72 38.36
CA PRO A 11 -28.02 -10.37 38.37
C PRO A 11 -27.74 -9.34 39.45
N ASN A 12 -26.72 -9.58 40.28
CA ASN A 12 -26.23 -8.62 41.25
C ASN A 12 -25.64 -7.39 40.55
N ARG A 13 -25.37 -6.32 41.30
CA ARG A 13 -24.89 -5.04 40.75
C ARG A 13 -23.65 -5.20 39.85
N LEU A 14 -22.65 -5.97 40.28
CA LEU A 14 -21.43 -6.22 39.50
C LEU A 14 -21.73 -6.94 38.19
N GLN A 15 -22.63 -7.92 38.21
CA GLN A 15 -23.05 -8.65 37.01
C GLN A 15 -23.78 -7.73 36.01
N GLN A 16 -24.58 -6.79 36.50
CA GLN A 16 -25.23 -5.79 35.65
C GLN A 16 -24.21 -4.83 35.01
N GLU A 17 -23.22 -4.36 35.77
CA GLU A 17 -22.13 -3.51 35.27
C GLU A 17 -21.30 -4.25 34.19
N ILE A 18 -20.97 -5.54 34.40
CA ILE A 18 -20.28 -6.37 33.40
C ILE A 18 -21.14 -6.57 32.14
N LEU A 19 -22.45 -6.80 32.29
CA LEU A 19 -23.37 -6.96 31.17
C LEU A 19 -23.51 -5.69 30.33
N GLN A 20 -23.42 -4.50 30.96
CA GLN A 20 -23.40 -3.22 30.24
C GLN A 20 -22.15 -3.05 29.37
N LEU A 21 -21.03 -3.66 29.76
CA LEU A 21 -19.76 -3.59 29.02
C LEU A 21 -19.52 -4.78 28.07
N LYS A 22 -20.54 -5.62 27.84
CA LYS A 22 -20.39 -6.86 27.05
C LYS A 22 -19.84 -6.64 25.64
N ASP A 23 -20.12 -5.48 25.05
CA ASP A 23 -19.64 -5.14 23.70
C ASP A 23 -18.13 -4.93 23.66
N PHE A 24 -17.49 -4.65 24.81
CA PHE A 24 -16.04 -4.53 24.96
C PHE A 24 -15.35 -5.84 25.34
N ALA A 25 -16.09 -6.93 25.52
CA ALA A 25 -15.53 -8.21 25.96
C ALA A 25 -14.58 -8.85 24.93
N SER A 26 -14.86 -8.66 23.64
CA SER A 26 -13.97 -9.10 22.55
C SER A 26 -13.05 -7.98 22.12
N LYS A 27 -11.76 -8.29 21.89
CA LYS A 27 -10.80 -7.37 21.26
C LYS A 27 -11.40 -6.80 19.98
N LYS A 28 -11.25 -5.50 19.79
CA LYS A 28 -11.69 -4.79 18.60
C LYS A 28 -10.48 -4.52 17.72
N SER A 29 -10.62 -4.73 16.42
CA SER A 29 -9.59 -4.43 15.44
C SER A 29 -9.81 -3.01 14.90
N GLN A 30 -8.86 -2.11 15.14
CA GLN A 30 -8.96 -0.71 14.74
C GLN A 30 -8.36 -0.53 13.34
N TRP A 31 -9.14 0.01 12.41
CA TRP A 31 -8.73 0.20 11.02
C TRP A 31 -8.88 1.65 10.57
N VAL A 32 -7.84 2.16 9.89
CA VAL A 32 -7.84 3.45 9.21
C VAL A 32 -7.75 3.19 7.71
N PHE A 33 -8.75 3.67 6.97
CA PHE A 33 -8.81 3.54 5.52
C PHE A 33 -8.65 4.89 4.84
N GLY A 34 -7.81 4.94 3.81
CA GLY A 34 -7.66 6.14 3.00
C GLY A 34 -6.93 5.90 1.69
N GLY A 35 -7.01 6.87 0.78
CA GLY A 35 -6.28 6.83 -0.49
C GLY A 35 -4.87 7.41 -0.38
N ASP A 36 -4.12 7.36 -1.48
CA ASP A 36 -2.77 7.90 -1.54
C ASP A 36 -2.70 9.40 -1.25
N GLY A 37 -3.67 10.19 -1.70
CA GLY A 37 -3.68 11.63 -1.41
C GLY A 37 -3.83 11.97 0.09
N TRP A 38 -4.44 11.10 0.88
CA TRP A 38 -4.43 11.26 2.33
C TRP A 38 -3.07 10.84 2.90
N ALA A 39 -2.64 9.61 2.64
CA ALA A 39 -1.47 9.02 3.30
C ALA A 39 -0.13 9.67 2.90
N TYR A 40 0.00 10.10 1.65
CA TYR A 40 1.25 10.63 1.12
C TYR A 40 1.35 12.15 1.27
N ASP A 41 0.21 12.84 1.23
CA ASP A 41 0.12 14.30 1.22
C ASP A 41 -0.47 14.89 2.49
N ILE A 42 -1.78 15.17 2.52
CA ILE A 42 -2.40 16.03 3.55
C ILE A 42 -2.43 15.37 4.93
N GLY A 43 -2.60 14.05 4.98
CA GLY A 43 -2.67 13.27 6.21
C GLY A 43 -1.34 12.70 6.66
N TYR A 44 -0.26 12.86 5.87
CA TYR A 44 1.01 12.20 6.16
C TYR A 44 1.57 12.56 7.54
N GLY A 45 1.52 13.82 7.96
CA GLY A 45 2.04 14.21 9.28
C GLY A 45 1.30 13.53 10.44
N GLY A 46 -0.02 13.32 10.31
CA GLY A 46 -0.80 12.58 11.29
C GLY A 46 -0.56 11.07 11.22
N LEU A 47 -0.46 10.53 10.00
CA LEU A 47 -0.13 9.12 9.76
C LEU A 47 1.21 8.75 10.38
N ASP A 48 2.25 9.54 10.11
CA ASP A 48 3.60 9.37 10.64
C ASP A 48 3.60 9.35 12.18
N HIS A 49 2.86 10.29 12.80
CA HIS A 49 2.72 10.35 14.26
C HIS A 49 2.00 9.12 14.84
N VAL A 50 0.94 8.64 14.19
CA VAL A 50 0.22 7.43 14.60
C VAL A 50 1.10 6.20 14.48
N LEU A 51 1.84 6.04 13.37
CA LEU A 51 2.80 4.95 13.21
C LEU A 51 3.92 4.99 14.25
N ALA A 52 4.37 6.18 14.64
CA ALA A 52 5.40 6.36 15.66
C ALA A 52 4.90 6.09 17.10
N SER A 53 3.58 6.07 17.33
CA SER A 53 3.01 5.91 18.67
C SER A 53 3.22 4.52 19.27
N GLY A 54 3.34 3.48 18.44
CA GLY A 54 3.43 2.09 18.87
C GLY A 54 2.09 1.45 19.24
N GLU A 55 0.97 2.16 19.10
CA GLU A 55 -0.38 1.65 19.38
C GLU A 55 -0.82 0.58 18.34
N ASP A 56 -1.63 -0.37 18.79
CA ASP A 56 -2.23 -1.43 17.95
C ASP A 56 -3.31 -0.86 17.03
N ILE A 57 -2.90 -0.53 15.80
CA ILE A 57 -3.75 0.07 14.78
C ILE A 57 -3.34 -0.39 13.38
N ASN A 58 -4.33 -0.73 12.57
CA ASN A 58 -4.13 -1.16 11.19
C ASN A 58 -4.49 -0.06 10.22
N ILE A 59 -3.61 0.23 9.27
CA ILE A 59 -3.77 1.29 8.29
C ILE A 59 -3.68 0.68 6.89
N LEU A 60 -4.75 0.81 6.11
CA LEU A 60 -4.80 0.35 4.73
C LEU A 60 -4.92 1.55 3.78
N VAL A 61 -3.90 1.72 2.97
CA VAL A 61 -3.82 2.75 1.94
C VAL A 61 -4.15 2.15 0.58
N PHE A 62 -5.22 2.65 -0.04
CA PHE A 62 -5.58 2.33 -1.41
C PHE A 62 -4.82 3.28 -2.34
N ASP A 63 -3.67 2.83 -2.85
CA ASP A 63 -2.77 3.64 -3.64
C ASP A 63 -3.21 3.64 -5.12
N THR A 64 -4.02 4.63 -5.45
CA THR A 64 -4.43 4.92 -6.83
C THR A 64 -3.45 5.85 -7.54
N GLU A 65 -2.41 6.32 -6.85
CA GLU A 65 -1.36 7.18 -7.37
C GLU A 65 -1.81 8.55 -7.92
N VAL A 66 -3.06 8.93 -7.66
CA VAL A 66 -3.67 10.22 -7.99
C VAL A 66 -4.80 10.51 -7.02
N TYR A 67 -5.24 11.77 -6.93
CA TYR A 67 -6.45 12.11 -6.19
C TYR A 67 -7.67 11.73 -7.05
N SER A 68 -8.04 10.46 -7.02
CA SER A 68 -9.06 9.88 -7.89
C SER A 68 -10.41 10.58 -7.79
N ASN A 69 -10.93 10.76 -6.57
CA ASN A 69 -12.27 11.30 -6.34
C ASN A 69 -12.45 12.74 -6.85
N THR A 70 -11.41 13.57 -6.79
CA THR A 70 -11.49 15.00 -7.15
C THR A 70 -11.14 15.27 -8.61
N GLY A 71 -10.94 14.24 -9.44
CA GLY A 71 -10.70 14.38 -10.88
C GLY A 71 -9.30 14.01 -11.35
N GLY A 72 -8.50 13.33 -10.52
CA GLY A 72 -7.18 12.82 -10.91
C GLY A 72 -6.08 13.87 -10.86
N GLN A 73 -6.00 14.62 -9.76
CA GLN A 73 -4.85 15.48 -9.47
C GLN A 73 -3.62 14.66 -9.11
N ALA A 74 -2.45 15.21 -9.41
CA ALA A 74 -1.17 14.63 -8.98
C ALA A 74 -1.08 14.63 -7.43
N SER A 75 -0.58 13.52 -6.89
CA SER A 75 -0.22 13.33 -5.49
C SER A 75 1.28 13.13 -5.35
N LYS A 76 1.82 13.12 -4.13
CA LYS A 76 3.20 12.64 -3.91
C LYS A 76 3.36 11.14 -4.17
N ALA A 77 2.26 10.41 -4.37
CA ALA A 77 2.28 9.02 -4.82
C ALA A 77 2.27 8.88 -6.35
N THR A 78 2.05 9.97 -7.10
CA THR A 78 2.08 9.94 -8.57
C THR A 78 3.50 9.61 -9.07
N PRO A 79 3.66 8.58 -9.91
CA PRO A 79 4.95 8.17 -10.46
C PRO A 79 5.48 9.13 -11.51
N GLN A 80 6.79 9.05 -11.74
CA GLN A 80 7.47 9.82 -12.78
C GLN A 80 6.90 9.48 -14.16
N GLY A 81 6.68 10.50 -15.00
CA GLY A 81 6.14 10.34 -16.35
C GLY A 81 4.62 10.20 -16.43
N ALA A 82 3.91 10.00 -15.32
CA ALA A 82 2.45 9.91 -15.33
C ALA A 82 1.82 11.30 -15.52
N ILE A 83 0.86 11.42 -16.44
CA ILE A 83 0.03 12.62 -16.58
C ILE A 83 -1.12 12.59 -15.56
N ALA A 84 -1.26 13.69 -14.85
CA ALA A 84 -2.37 13.99 -13.95
C ALA A 84 -2.66 15.50 -13.97
N GLN A 85 -3.77 15.95 -13.37
CA GLN A 85 -3.96 17.40 -13.19
C GLN A 85 -2.83 17.96 -12.31
N PHE A 86 -2.33 19.15 -12.64
CA PHE A 86 -1.11 19.74 -12.07
C PHE A 86 0.21 19.02 -12.41
N ALA A 87 0.17 17.97 -13.24
CA ALA A 87 1.31 17.30 -13.83
C ALA A 87 1.03 16.98 -15.32
N SER A 88 0.57 17.99 -16.07
CA SER A 88 0.11 17.80 -17.46
C SER A 88 1.23 17.37 -18.41
N GLN A 89 2.47 17.80 -18.15
CA GLN A 89 3.66 17.42 -18.92
C GLN A 89 4.34 16.14 -18.39
N GLY A 90 3.58 15.30 -17.68
CA GLY A 90 4.11 14.18 -16.92
C GLY A 90 4.78 14.63 -15.63
N ASN A 91 4.54 13.89 -14.54
CA ASN A 91 5.17 14.19 -13.26
C ASN A 91 6.70 14.04 -13.36
N GLU A 92 7.42 15.08 -12.94
CA GLU A 92 8.89 15.08 -12.99
C GLU A 92 9.52 14.31 -11.84
N LYS A 93 8.83 14.28 -10.70
CA LYS A 93 9.37 13.73 -9.45
C LYS A 93 9.11 12.23 -9.37
N GLU A 94 9.96 11.56 -8.62
CA GLU A 94 9.76 10.17 -8.26
C GLU A 94 8.62 10.03 -7.23
N LYS A 95 7.97 8.87 -7.23
CA LYS A 95 6.98 8.51 -6.23
C LYS A 95 7.63 8.52 -4.84
N LYS A 96 7.04 9.24 -3.88
CA LYS A 96 7.48 9.19 -2.48
C LYS A 96 7.45 7.75 -1.98
N ASN A 97 8.54 7.27 -1.39
CA ASN A 97 8.61 5.91 -0.87
C ASN A 97 8.08 5.84 0.59
N LEU A 98 6.76 5.85 0.75
CA LEU A 98 6.11 5.82 2.07
C LEU A 98 6.47 4.54 2.87
N ALA A 99 6.57 3.40 2.20
CA ALA A 99 6.98 2.16 2.85
C ALA A 99 8.39 2.27 3.46
N ALA A 100 9.37 2.79 2.70
CA ALA A 100 10.73 2.93 3.22
C ALA A 100 10.81 3.88 4.42
N ILE A 101 10.01 4.94 4.42
CA ILE A 101 9.90 5.85 5.57
C ILE A 101 9.33 5.12 6.79
N ALA A 102 8.22 4.38 6.61
CA ALA A 102 7.60 3.64 7.71
C ALA A 102 8.51 2.52 8.26
N MET A 103 9.29 1.86 7.39
CA MET A 103 10.28 0.85 7.77
C MET A 103 11.48 1.41 8.55
N CYS A 104 11.65 2.74 8.65
CA CYS A 104 12.64 3.34 9.54
C CYS A 104 12.26 3.23 11.03
N TYR A 105 11.01 2.89 11.34
CA TYR A 105 10.58 2.63 12.72
C TYR A 105 10.72 1.14 13.05
N ASP A 106 11.32 0.84 14.21
CA ASP A 106 11.60 -0.54 14.64
C ASP A 106 10.35 -1.36 15.00
N ASN A 107 9.18 -0.74 15.15
CA ASN A 107 7.94 -1.40 15.60
C ASN A 107 6.78 -1.33 14.60
N VAL A 108 7.00 -0.82 13.39
CA VAL A 108 5.93 -0.69 12.40
C VAL A 108 5.96 -1.90 11.47
N TYR A 109 4.87 -2.67 11.41
CA TYR A 109 4.68 -3.66 10.35
C TYR A 109 4.37 -2.94 9.05
N VAL A 110 5.06 -3.27 7.95
CA VAL A 110 4.83 -2.64 6.64
C VAL A 110 4.64 -3.71 5.59
N ALA A 111 3.57 -3.64 4.80
CA ALA A 111 3.37 -4.51 3.66
C ALA A 111 3.00 -3.71 2.41
N GLN A 112 3.52 -4.16 1.27
CA GLN A 112 3.10 -3.69 -0.05
C GLN A 112 2.43 -4.86 -0.77
N VAL A 113 1.16 -4.67 -1.17
CA VAL A 113 0.29 -5.72 -1.71
C VAL A 113 -0.31 -5.31 -3.05
N ALA A 114 -0.66 -6.29 -3.87
CA ALA A 114 -1.47 -6.14 -5.06
C ALA A 114 -2.26 -7.44 -5.23
N LEU A 115 -3.58 -7.36 -5.04
CA LEU A 115 -4.47 -8.51 -4.93
C LEU A 115 -4.41 -9.39 -6.19
N GLY A 116 -4.45 -8.77 -7.36
CA GLY A 116 -4.41 -9.47 -8.65
C GLY A 116 -3.06 -10.08 -9.00
N ALA A 117 -1.98 -9.65 -8.34
CA ALA A 117 -0.67 -10.25 -8.50
C ALA A 117 -0.49 -11.53 -7.66
N ASP A 118 -0.89 -11.47 -6.39
CA ASP A 118 -0.84 -12.62 -5.49
C ASP A 118 -1.89 -12.51 -4.37
N TYR A 119 -2.97 -13.30 -4.49
CA TYR A 119 -4.04 -13.38 -3.50
C TYR A 119 -3.54 -13.91 -2.15
N ASN A 120 -2.65 -14.90 -2.16
CA ASN A 120 -2.15 -15.52 -0.93
C ASN A 120 -1.25 -14.56 -0.17
N GLN A 121 -0.38 -13.83 -0.88
CA GLN A 121 0.45 -12.79 -0.27
C GLN A 121 -0.40 -11.69 0.35
N THR A 122 -1.47 -11.27 -0.32
CA THR A 122 -2.37 -10.22 0.19
C THR A 122 -3.07 -10.68 1.47
N ILE A 123 -3.65 -11.89 1.49
CA ILE A 123 -4.30 -12.44 2.69
C ILE A 123 -3.30 -12.62 3.83
N LYS A 124 -2.09 -13.10 3.52
CA LYS A 124 -1.01 -13.27 4.50
C LYS A 124 -0.61 -11.93 5.11
N ALA A 125 -0.40 -10.89 4.29
CA ALA A 125 -0.05 -9.56 4.76
C ALA A 125 -1.12 -8.96 5.67
N LEU A 126 -2.41 -9.08 5.30
CA LEU A 126 -3.52 -8.59 6.13
C LEU A 126 -3.62 -9.35 7.46
N THR A 127 -3.41 -10.66 7.43
CA THR A 127 -3.45 -11.51 8.64
C THR A 127 -2.29 -11.20 9.58
N GLU A 128 -1.08 -11.04 9.04
CA GLU A 128 0.11 -10.68 9.84
C GLU A 128 0.01 -9.26 10.40
N ALA A 129 -0.49 -8.30 9.60
CA ALA A 129 -0.71 -6.92 10.05
C ALA A 129 -1.70 -6.86 11.23
N GLU A 130 -2.84 -7.57 11.13
CA GLU A 130 -3.85 -7.59 12.18
C GLU A 130 -3.36 -8.29 13.46
N ALA A 131 -2.52 -9.31 13.30
CA ALA A 131 -1.94 -10.05 14.42
C ALA A 131 -0.74 -9.35 15.07
N HIS A 132 -0.16 -8.34 14.43
CA HIS A 132 0.96 -7.57 14.96
C HIS A 132 0.51 -6.73 16.15
N ASP A 133 1.24 -6.81 17.27
CA ASP A 133 0.95 -6.05 18.48
C ASP A 133 1.58 -4.66 18.39
N GLY A 134 1.03 -3.83 17.50
CA GLY A 134 1.54 -2.50 17.20
C GLY A 134 1.00 -1.94 15.87
N PRO A 135 1.61 -0.86 15.38
CA PRO A 135 1.13 -0.18 14.19
C PRO A 135 1.46 -0.96 12.92
N SER A 136 0.46 -1.10 12.05
CA SER A 136 0.57 -1.80 10.77
C SER A 136 0.18 -0.90 9.61
N LEU A 137 1.04 -0.81 8.60
CA LEU A 137 0.80 -0.08 7.36
C LEU A 137 0.77 -1.03 6.16
N ILE A 138 -0.36 -1.09 5.48
CA ILE A 138 -0.53 -1.85 4.24
C ILE A 138 -0.75 -0.88 3.08
N LEU A 139 0.10 -0.96 2.06
CA LEU A 139 -0.03 -0.20 0.81
C LEU A 139 -0.55 -1.14 -0.27
N ALA A 140 -1.81 -0.95 -0.68
CA ALA A 140 -2.44 -1.75 -1.72
C ALA A 140 -2.48 -0.98 -3.04
N TYR A 141 -1.90 -1.55 -4.10
CA TYR A 141 -2.06 -0.99 -5.44
C TYR A 141 -3.52 -1.07 -5.87
N ALA A 142 -4.11 0.06 -6.25
CA ALA A 142 -5.52 0.17 -6.59
C ALA A 142 -5.68 0.74 -8.00
N PRO A 143 -5.88 -0.10 -9.03
CA PRO A 143 -6.13 0.38 -10.38
C PRO A 143 -7.38 1.26 -10.43
N CYS A 144 -7.31 2.37 -11.17
CA CYS A 144 -8.35 3.39 -11.20
C CYS A 144 -8.70 3.78 -12.63
N ILE A 145 -9.93 4.25 -12.85
CA ILE A 145 -10.35 4.82 -14.13
C ILE A 145 -9.44 5.97 -14.58
N ASN A 146 -8.81 6.69 -13.64
CA ASN A 146 -7.87 7.77 -13.93
C ASN A 146 -6.54 7.29 -14.52
N HIS A 147 -6.18 6.01 -14.37
CA HIS A 147 -5.05 5.41 -15.07
C HIS A 147 -5.34 5.27 -16.57
N GLY A 148 -6.62 5.04 -16.91
CA GLY A 148 -7.05 4.79 -18.26
C GLY A 148 -6.45 3.51 -18.83
N ILE A 149 -6.66 2.39 -18.13
CA ILE A 149 -6.22 1.06 -18.57
C ILE A 149 -6.82 0.78 -19.96
N ARG A 150 -5.99 0.60 -20.99
CA ARG A 150 -6.45 0.46 -22.39
C ARG A 150 -7.43 -0.69 -22.60
N LYS A 151 -7.24 -1.80 -21.88
CA LYS A 151 -8.12 -2.98 -21.93
C LYS A 151 -9.43 -2.79 -21.14
N GLY A 152 -9.61 -1.65 -20.48
CA GLY A 152 -10.76 -1.32 -19.64
C GLY A 152 -10.65 -1.86 -18.21
N MET A 153 -11.48 -1.32 -17.30
CA MET A 153 -11.47 -1.68 -15.87
C MET A 153 -11.84 -3.14 -15.59
N GLY A 154 -12.48 -3.84 -16.53
CA GLY A 154 -12.68 -5.29 -16.43
C GLY A 154 -11.38 -6.10 -16.37
N LYS A 155 -10.24 -5.47 -16.67
CA LYS A 155 -8.89 -6.03 -16.57
C LYS A 155 -8.07 -5.49 -15.41
N ALA A 156 -8.67 -4.79 -14.44
CA ALA A 156 -7.95 -4.24 -13.29
C ALA A 156 -7.09 -5.27 -12.54
N VAL A 157 -7.63 -6.47 -12.29
CA VAL A 157 -6.88 -7.57 -11.65
C VAL A 157 -5.66 -8.01 -12.48
N GLU A 158 -5.81 -8.04 -13.81
CA GLU A 158 -4.69 -8.33 -14.72
C GLU A 158 -3.66 -7.19 -14.70
N GLU A 159 -4.11 -5.94 -14.56
CA GLU A 159 -3.25 -4.77 -14.45
C GLU A 159 -2.39 -4.79 -13.18
N GLU A 160 -2.98 -5.15 -12.03
CA GLU A 160 -2.23 -5.36 -10.78
C GLU A 160 -1.13 -6.41 -10.93
N LYS A 161 -1.47 -7.52 -11.60
CA LYS A 161 -0.49 -8.57 -11.92
C LYS A 161 0.63 -8.05 -12.81
N ASN A 162 0.29 -7.30 -13.85
CA ASN A 162 1.26 -6.76 -14.80
C ASN A 162 2.15 -5.70 -14.13
N ALA A 163 1.62 -4.89 -13.22
CA ALA A 163 2.38 -3.92 -12.43
C ALA A 163 3.47 -4.61 -11.60
N VAL A 164 3.17 -5.78 -11.01
CA VAL A 164 4.17 -6.55 -10.27
C VAL A 164 5.16 -7.24 -11.21
N LEU A 165 4.66 -7.86 -12.28
CA LEU A 165 5.52 -8.55 -13.24
C LEU A 165 6.44 -7.62 -14.03
N SER A 166 6.11 -6.33 -14.16
CA SER A 166 6.96 -5.33 -14.82
C SER A 166 7.97 -4.68 -13.88
N GLY A 167 7.91 -4.98 -12.58
CA GLY A 167 8.73 -4.31 -11.56
C GLY A 167 8.27 -2.87 -11.25
N TYR A 168 7.08 -2.48 -11.69
CA TYR A 168 6.48 -1.20 -11.36
C TYR A 168 6.01 -1.13 -9.90
N TRP A 169 5.41 -2.22 -9.44
CA TRP A 169 5.01 -2.43 -8.06
C TRP A 169 5.73 -3.67 -7.52
N HIS A 170 6.07 -3.70 -6.23
CA HIS A 170 6.72 -4.86 -5.62
C HIS A 170 5.88 -5.36 -4.46
N LEU A 171 5.90 -6.67 -4.24
CA LEU A 171 5.23 -7.29 -3.10
C LEU A 171 6.29 -7.59 -2.05
N PHE A 172 6.11 -7.05 -0.85
CA PHE A 172 7.00 -7.33 0.27
C PHE A 172 6.28 -7.14 1.58
N ARG A 173 6.88 -7.68 2.64
CA ARG A 173 6.45 -7.54 4.03
C ARG A 173 7.67 -7.27 4.90
N PHE A 174 7.53 -6.32 5.81
CA PHE A 174 8.49 -6.01 6.86
C PHE A 174 7.83 -6.33 8.19
N CYS A 175 8.39 -7.30 8.90
CA CYS A 175 7.87 -7.88 10.12
C CYS A 175 8.85 -7.60 11.28
N PRO A 176 8.63 -6.57 12.10
CA PRO A 176 9.46 -6.25 13.26
C PRO A 176 9.76 -7.46 14.18
N GLU A 177 8.76 -8.31 14.40
CA GLU A 177 8.86 -9.52 15.22
C GLU A 177 9.93 -10.50 14.76
N ARG A 178 10.20 -10.56 13.45
CA ARG A 178 11.26 -11.42 12.91
C ARG A 178 12.64 -10.86 13.28
N GLY A 179 12.80 -9.54 13.18
CA GLY A 179 14.01 -8.84 13.66
C GLY A 179 14.29 -9.10 15.14
N ARG A 180 13.26 -9.08 15.99
CA ARG A 180 13.37 -9.41 17.43
C ARG A 180 13.83 -10.85 17.69
N LYS A 181 13.59 -11.76 16.74
CA LYS A 181 14.04 -13.16 16.78
C LYS A 181 15.42 -13.37 16.14
N GLY A 182 16.08 -12.31 15.68
CA GLY A 182 17.35 -12.38 14.97
C GLY A 182 17.24 -12.85 13.51
N GLU A 183 16.03 -12.90 12.96
CA GLU A 183 15.79 -13.14 11.53
C GLU A 183 15.71 -11.81 10.77
N ASN A 184 15.89 -11.86 9.44
CA ASN A 184 15.65 -10.69 8.61
C ASN A 184 14.17 -10.26 8.69
N PRO A 185 13.86 -9.02 9.13
CA PRO A 185 12.48 -8.54 9.20
C PRO A 185 11.85 -8.36 7.82
N PHE A 186 12.65 -8.16 6.78
CA PHE A 186 12.18 -7.88 5.42
C PHE A 186 12.05 -9.17 4.59
N VAL A 187 10.92 -9.32 3.90
CA VAL A 187 10.65 -10.39 2.94
C VAL A 187 10.22 -9.77 1.63
N LEU A 188 10.98 -10.03 0.57
CA LEU A 188 10.56 -9.74 -0.79
C LEU A 188 9.73 -10.92 -1.32
N ASP A 189 8.42 -10.71 -1.50
CA ASP A 189 7.50 -11.75 -1.98
C ASP A 189 7.41 -11.77 -3.52
N SER A 190 7.60 -10.63 -4.19
CA SER A 190 7.64 -10.56 -5.66
C SER A 190 9.00 -10.97 -6.21
N GLY A 191 9.02 -11.82 -7.23
CA GLY A 191 10.24 -12.21 -7.94
C GLY A 191 10.77 -11.15 -8.91
N GLU A 192 11.80 -11.54 -9.68
CA GLU A 192 12.38 -10.69 -10.72
C GLU A 192 11.35 -10.27 -11.78
N PRO A 193 11.37 -9.02 -12.25
CA PRO A 193 10.50 -8.56 -13.33
C PRO A 193 10.62 -9.44 -14.58
N LYS A 194 9.48 -9.83 -15.14
CA LYS A 194 9.34 -10.69 -16.32
C LYS A 194 8.70 -9.98 -17.52
N LEU A 195 8.08 -8.83 -17.28
CA LEU A 195 7.48 -7.98 -18.31
C LEU A 195 8.31 -6.71 -18.49
N SER A 196 8.24 -6.14 -19.69
CA SER A 196 8.87 -4.84 -19.95
C SER A 196 8.17 -3.74 -19.16
N TYR A 197 8.95 -2.93 -18.47
CA TYR A 197 8.47 -1.74 -17.77
C TYR A 197 7.76 -0.78 -18.73
N GLU A 198 8.34 -0.56 -19.92
CA GLU A 198 7.76 0.33 -20.93
C GLU A 198 6.45 -0.20 -21.51
N GLU A 199 6.32 -1.52 -21.68
CA GLU A 199 5.07 -2.12 -22.18
C GLU A 199 3.94 -1.93 -21.18
N PHE A 200 4.24 -2.04 -19.88
CA PHE A 200 3.29 -1.73 -18.82
C PHE A 200 2.85 -0.26 -18.89
N LEU A 201 3.79 0.69 -18.97
CA LEU A 201 3.44 2.12 -19.09
C LEU A 201 2.55 2.39 -20.31
N LYS A 202 2.89 1.82 -21.47
CA LYS A 202 2.10 1.96 -22.71
C LYS A 202 0.69 1.35 -22.61
N GLY A 203 0.43 0.51 -21.62
CA GLY A 203 -0.87 -0.08 -21.30
C GLY A 203 -1.88 0.92 -20.72
N GLU A 204 -1.41 2.08 -20.24
CA GLU A 204 -2.23 3.07 -19.55
C GLU A 204 -2.21 4.44 -20.27
N LEU A 205 -3.39 5.05 -20.41
CA LEU A 205 -3.55 6.34 -21.09
C LEU A 205 -2.79 7.48 -20.38
N ARG A 206 -2.59 7.40 -19.06
CA ARG A 206 -1.84 8.41 -18.29
C ARG A 206 -0.38 8.53 -18.70
N TYR A 207 0.21 7.50 -19.32
CA TYR A 207 1.56 7.54 -19.87
C TYR A 207 1.53 7.73 -21.39
N GLU A 208 0.66 7.02 -22.10
CA GLU A 208 0.54 7.15 -23.56
C GLU A 208 0.32 8.60 -23.99
N ARG A 209 -0.53 9.33 -23.26
CA ARG A 209 -0.82 10.73 -23.59
C ARG A 209 0.46 11.57 -23.61
N LEU A 210 1.40 11.33 -22.69
CA LEU A 210 2.69 12.02 -22.69
C LEU A 210 3.50 11.69 -23.93
N SER A 211 3.56 10.42 -24.32
CA SER A 211 4.25 10.01 -25.56
C SER A 211 3.66 10.64 -26.81
N ARG A 212 2.36 10.94 -26.81
CA ARG A 212 1.69 11.61 -27.95
C ARG A 212 1.89 13.12 -27.95
N GLU A 213 1.84 13.75 -26.78
CA GLU A 213 1.94 15.21 -26.65
C GLU A 213 3.39 15.70 -26.67
N ASN A 214 4.32 14.95 -26.08
CA ASN A 214 5.74 15.28 -26.03
C ASN A 214 6.62 14.01 -26.00
N PRO A 215 6.94 13.44 -27.19
CA PRO A 215 7.70 12.19 -27.30
C PRO A 215 9.10 12.24 -26.66
N GLU A 216 9.85 13.32 -26.89
CA GLU A 216 11.21 13.50 -26.36
C GLU A 216 11.22 13.48 -24.82
N ARG A 217 10.28 14.20 -24.22
CA ARG A 217 10.13 14.22 -22.76
C ARG A 217 9.65 12.88 -22.22
N ALA A 218 8.74 12.21 -22.92
CA ALA A 218 8.28 10.87 -22.54
C ALA A 218 9.45 9.88 -22.50
N GLU A 219 10.30 9.87 -23.53
CA GLU A 219 11.48 9.02 -23.60
C GLU A 219 12.42 9.26 -22.41
N ILE A 220 12.71 10.52 -22.09
CA ILE A 220 13.56 10.88 -20.94
C ILE A 220 12.94 10.41 -19.61
N LEU A 221 11.65 10.68 -19.38
CA LEU A 221 11.00 10.34 -18.11
C LEU A 221 10.80 8.83 -17.96
N PHE A 222 10.48 8.11 -19.03
CA PHE A 222 10.27 6.66 -18.98
C PHE A 222 11.58 5.90 -18.81
N ALA A 223 12.66 6.34 -19.47
CA ALA A 223 13.98 5.76 -19.26
C ALA A 223 14.45 5.95 -17.81
N ARG A 224 14.23 7.15 -17.23
CA ARG A 224 14.52 7.40 -15.81
C ARG A 224 13.68 6.54 -14.88
N ALA A 225 12.37 6.44 -15.14
CA ALA A 225 11.46 5.62 -14.33
C ALA A 225 11.84 4.14 -14.38
N ALA A 226 12.16 3.60 -15.55
CA ALA A 226 12.59 2.21 -15.74
C ALA A 226 13.92 1.93 -15.01
N GLN A 227 14.89 2.83 -15.13
CA GLN A 227 16.16 2.72 -14.41
C GLN A 227 15.95 2.74 -12.89
N LYS A 228 15.11 3.64 -12.39
CA LYS A 228 14.77 3.73 -10.96
C LYS A 228 14.02 2.51 -10.44
N ALA A 229 13.12 1.95 -11.24
CA ALA A 229 12.43 0.71 -10.89
C ALA A 229 13.41 -0.46 -10.75
N LYS A 230 14.39 -0.55 -11.65
CA LYS A 230 15.47 -1.55 -11.57
C LYS A 230 16.32 -1.37 -10.31
N GLU A 231 16.81 -0.15 -10.05
CA GLU A 231 17.58 0.18 -8.84
C GLU A 231 16.78 -0.14 -7.56
N LYS A 232 15.48 0.14 -7.55
CA LYS A 232 14.60 -0.17 -6.43
C LYS A 232 14.50 -1.68 -6.21
N TYR A 233 14.29 -2.47 -7.25
CA TYR A 233 14.24 -3.93 -7.14
C TYR A 233 15.56 -4.50 -6.61
N GLU A 234 16.70 -4.06 -7.14
CA GLU A 234 18.03 -4.49 -6.68
C GLU A 234 18.22 -4.21 -5.19
N LYS A 235 17.86 -3.00 -4.74
CA LYS A 235 17.93 -2.62 -3.32
C LYS A 235 17.01 -3.47 -2.44
N LEU A 236 15.77 -3.74 -2.86
CA LEU A 236 14.85 -4.58 -2.10
C LEU A 236 15.36 -6.02 -2.02
N ARG A 237 15.94 -6.53 -3.11
CA ARG A 237 16.56 -7.86 -3.14
C ARG A 237 17.75 -7.93 -2.20
N GLU A 238 18.64 -6.95 -2.20
CA GLU A 238 19.78 -6.87 -1.26
C GLU A 238 19.31 -6.89 0.18
N ILE A 239 18.31 -6.06 0.53
CA ILE A 239 17.74 -6.03 1.89
C ILE A 239 17.16 -7.39 2.27
N SER A 240 16.53 -8.13 1.34
CA SER A 240 15.95 -9.45 1.62
C SER A 240 16.96 -10.58 1.83
N LEU A 241 18.23 -10.38 1.45
CA LEU A 241 19.30 -11.38 1.52
C LEU A 241 20.20 -11.21 2.75
N GLN A 242 20.04 -10.12 3.50
CA GLN A 242 20.74 -9.87 4.77
C GLN A 242 20.21 -10.77 5.89
#